data_AF-A0A537PCT7-F1
#
_entry.id   AF-A0A537PCT7-F1
#
_cell.length_a   1.000
_cell.length_b   1.000
_cell.length_c   1.000
_cell.angle_alpha   90.00
_cell.angle_beta   90.00
_cell.angle_gamma   90.00
#
_symmetry.space_group_name_H-M   'P 1'
#
loop_
_entity.id
_entity.type
_entity.pdbx_description
1 polymer ?
#
loop_
_entity_poly.entity_id
_entity_poly.type
_entity_poly.pdbx_seq_one_letter_code
_entity_poly.pdbx_strand_id
1 'polypeptide(L)' 'KILIDKETSQILGASILGIGGDEVIHCILDLIYAKAPYTVMQRAMHIHPTVSEFIPTMLGDLKPL' A
#
# COMPACT_ATOMS: atom_id res chain seq x y z
N LYS A 1 -4.88 7.08 -3.00
CA LYS A 1 -5.58 6.87 -1.71
C LYS A 1 -5.59 5.38 -1.40
N ILE A 2 -5.33 5.00 -0.15
CA ILE A 2 -5.41 3.61 0.34
C ILE A 2 -6.34 3.63 1.55
N LEU A 3 -7.26 2.68 1.63
CA LEU A 3 -8.18 2.52 2.76
C LEU A 3 -7.81 1.25 3.53
N ILE A 4 -7.76 1.38 4.85
CA ILE A 4 -7.31 0.33 5.76
C ILE A 4 -8.37 0.17 6.83
N ASP A 5 -8.67 -1.09 7.15
CA ASP A 5 -9.51 -1.44 8.27
C ASP A 5 -8.72 -1.29 9.58
N LYS A 6 -9.24 -0.50 10.52
CA LYS A 6 -8.53 -0.14 11.74
C LYS A 6 -8.32 -1.32 12.69
N GLU A 7 -9.24 -2.28 12.70
CA GLU A 7 -9.22 -3.40 13.66
C GLU A 7 -8.29 -4.50 13.18
N THR A 8 -8.34 -4.83 11.90
CA THR A 8 -7.59 -5.92 11.28
C THR A 8 -6.26 -5.47 10.69
N SER A 9 -6.05 -4.16 10.51
CA SER A 9 -4.92 -3.58 9.76
C SER A 9 -4.82 -4.08 8.31
N GLN A 10 -5.90 -4.63 7.74
CA GLN A 10 -5.92 -5.09 6.36
C GLN A 10 -6.26 -3.95 5.41
N ILE A 11 -5.72 -4.00 4.20
CA ILE A 11 -6.06 -3.06 3.13
C ILE A 11 -7.45 -3.45 2.59
N LEU A 12 -8.41 -2.52 2.66
CA LEU A 12 -9.75 -2.70 2.11
C LEU A 12 -9.81 -2.36 0.62
N GLY A 13 -8.95 -1.45 0.18
CA GLY A 13 -8.84 -1.07 -1.23
C GLY A 13 -7.91 0.11 -1.44
N ALA A 14 -7.58 0.37 -2.69
CA ALA A 14 -6.75 1.49 -3.10
C ALA A 14 -7.23 2.09 -4.42
N SER A 15 -6.98 3.38 -4.59
CA SER A 15 -7.19 4.12 -5.84
C SER A 15 -5.95 4.93 -6.12
N ILE A 16 -5.30 4.66 -7.25
CA ILE A 16 -4.04 5.30 -7.67
C ILE A 16 -4.32 6.05 -8.97
N LEU A 17 -3.91 7.32 -9.02
CA LEU A 17 -4.01 8.17 -10.20
C LEU A 17 -2.63 8.79 -10.43
N GLY A 18 -1.97 8.39 -11.52
CA GLY A 18 -0.62 8.83 -11.84
C GLY A 18 0.11 7.83 -12.74
N ILE A 19 1.30 8.21 -13.18
CA ILE A 19 2.19 7.36 -13.99
C ILE A 19 2.71 6.20 -13.13
N GLY A 20 2.74 4.98 -13.68
CA GLY A 20 3.15 3.78 -12.96
C GLY A 20 2.15 3.31 -11.91
N GLY A 21 0.91 3.81 -11.95
CA GLY A 21 -0.14 3.39 -11.01
C GLY A 21 -0.54 1.92 -11.16
N ASP A 22 -0.42 1.38 -12.38
CA ASP A 22 -0.61 -0.03 -12.73
C ASP A 22 0.50 -0.93 -12.17
N GLU A 23 1.73 -0.43 -12.03
CA GLU A 23 2.79 -1.14 -11.31
C GLU A 23 2.56 -1.10 -9.79
N VAL A 24 2.22 0.07 -9.25
CA VAL A 24 1.96 0.23 -7.80
C VAL A 24 0.80 -0.65 -7.31
N ILE A 25 -0.28 -0.74 -8.10
CA ILE A 25 -1.49 -1.43 -7.64
C ILE A 25 -1.28 -2.94 -7.47
N HIS A 26 -0.36 -3.56 -8.22
CA HIS A 26 -0.09 -5.00 -8.06
C HIS A 26 0.47 -5.31 -6.67
N CYS A 27 1.35 -4.45 -6.13
CA CYS A 27 1.94 -4.68 -4.80
C CYS A 27 0.85 -4.67 -3.73
N ILE A 28 -0.10 -3.75 -3.86
CA ILE A 28 -1.24 -3.62 -2.94
C ILE A 28 -2.17 -4.83 -3.07
N LEU A 29 -2.44 -5.27 -4.30
CA LEU A 29 -3.33 -6.40 -4.58
C LEU A 29 -2.82 -7.69 -3.94
N ASP A 30 -1.51 -7.94 -3.97
CA ASP A 30 -0.89 -9.11 -3.34
C ASP A 30 -1.18 -9.16 -1.83
N LEU A 31 -1.09 -8.02 -1.13
CA LEU A 31 -1.40 -7.94 0.29
C LEU A 31 -2.90 -8.15 0.58
N ILE A 32 -3.77 -7.63 -0.29
CA ILE A 32 -5.23 -7.86 -0.19
C ILE A 32 -5.53 -9.35 -0.31
N TYR A 33 -4.98 -10.03 -1.32
CA TYR A 33 -5.17 -11.48 -1.49
C TYR A 33 -4.59 -12.29 -0.33
N ALA A 34 -3.41 -11.92 0.15
CA ALA A 34 -2.75 -12.57 1.28
C ALA A 34 -3.44 -12.30 2.63
N LYS A 35 -4.39 -11.35 2.70
CA LYS A 35 -4.98 -10.84 3.94
C LYS A 35 -3.91 -10.39 4.95
N ALA A 36 -2.78 -9.91 4.44
CA ALA A 36 -1.66 -9.50 5.26
C ALA A 36 -1.89 -8.07 5.79
N PRO A 37 -1.41 -7.75 7.00
CA PRO A 37 -1.53 -6.41 7.53
C PRO A 37 -0.68 -5.43 6.70
N TYR A 38 -1.17 -4.20 6.51
CA TYR A 38 -0.48 -3.16 5.72
C TYR A 38 0.93 -2.86 6.25
N THR A 39 1.19 -3.13 7.53
CA THR A 39 2.49 -2.93 8.18
C THR A 39 3.60 -3.82 7.62
N VAL A 40 3.27 -4.88 6.87
CA VAL A 40 4.24 -5.66 6.08
C VAL A 40 4.82 -4.77 4.98
N MET A 41 3.96 -4.13 4.18
CA MET A 41 4.37 -3.25 3.09
C MET A 41 4.95 -1.92 3.60
N GLN A 42 4.44 -1.40 4.71
CA GLN A 42 5.00 -0.20 5.36
C GLN A 42 6.48 -0.36 5.74
N ARG A 43 6.92 -1.59 6.00
CA ARG A 43 8.30 -1.91 6.40
C ARG A 43 9.10 -2.58 5.28
N ALA A 44 8.53 -2.72 4.10
CA ALA A 44 9.17 -3.36 2.96
C ALA A 44 10.16 -2.41 2.27
N MET A 45 11.31 -2.94 1.88
CA MET A 45 12.26 -2.27 0.99
C MET A 45 11.94 -2.68 -0.45
N HIS A 46 11.31 -1.77 -1.20
CA HIS A 46 11.14 -1.94 -2.64
C HIS A 46 12.45 -1.59 -3.35
N ILE A 47 12.63 -2.11 -4.57
CA ILE A 47 13.78 -1.79 -5.40
C ILE A 47 13.77 -0.30 -5.78
N HIS A 48 14.96 0.31 -5.83
CA HIS A 48 15.15 1.70 -6.24
C HIS A 48 15.90 1.76 -7.58
N PRO A 49 15.50 2.63 -8.53
CA PRO A 49 14.36 3.57 -8.46
C PRO A 49 13.04 2.98 -8.98
N THR A 50 11.95 3.13 -8.23
CA THR A 50 10.58 2.80 -8.70
C THR A 50 9.50 3.72 -8.12
N VAL A 51 8.29 3.73 -8.69
CA VAL A 51 7.15 4.44 -8.08
C VAL A 51 6.69 3.74 -6.79
N SER A 52 6.75 2.40 -6.76
CA SER A 52 6.34 1.58 -5.61
C SER A 52 7.17 1.84 -4.35
N GLU A 53 8.38 2.36 -4.48
CA GLU A 53 9.24 2.69 -3.34
C GLU A 53 8.68 3.78 -2.42
N PHE A 54 7.72 4.58 -2.89
CA PHE A 54 7.08 5.62 -2.09
C PHE A 54 5.91 5.10 -1.23
N ILE A 55 5.40 3.89 -1.51
CA ILE A 55 4.27 3.31 -0.79
C ILE A 55 4.55 3.17 0.73
N PRO A 56 5.73 2.69 1.18
CA PRO A 56 6.04 2.61 2.60
C PRO A 56 5.87 3.95 3.34
N THR A 57 6.34 5.06 2.74
CA THR A 57 6.20 6.41 3.30
C THR A 57 4.74 6.83 3.38
N MET A 58 3.96 6.61 2.33
CA MET A 58 2.51 6.91 2.30
C MET A 58 1.72 6.16 3.39
N LEU A 59 2.08 4.91 3.66
CA LEU A 59 1.48 4.10 4.73
C LEU A 59 1.93 4.54 6.14
N GLY A 60 3.01 5.31 6.26
CA GLY A 60 3.43 5.97 7.51
C GLY A 60 2.49 7.10 7.95
N ASP A 61 1.91 7.82 7.00
CA ASP A 61 1.12 9.04 7.23
C ASP A 61 -0.40 8.80 7.21
N LEU A 62 -0.84 7.62 7.67
CA LEU A 62 -2.27 7.29 7.73
C LEU A 62 -3.00 8.22 8.69
N LYS A 63 -4.23 8.59 8.30
CA LYS A 63 -5.12 9.46 9.09
C LYS A 63 -6.46 8.74 9.31
N PRO A 64 -7.09 8.91 10.48
CA PRO A 64 -8.47 8.51 10.69
C PRO A 64 -9.38 9.14 9.64
N LEU A 65 -10.37 8.37 9.18
CA LEU A 65 -11.44 8.85 8.30
C LEU A 65 -12.54 9.51 9.14
#